data_AF-A0A6A3GYK4-F1
#
_entry.id   AF-A0A6A3GYK4-F1
#
_cell.length_a   1.000
_cell.length_b   1.000
_cell.length_c   1.000
_cell.angle_alpha   90.00
_cell.angle_beta   90.00
_cell.angle_gamma   90.00
#
_symmetry.space_group_name_H-M   'P 1'
#
loop_
_entity.id
_entity.type
_entity.pdbx_description
1 polymer ?
#
loop_
_entity_poly.entity_id
_entity_poly.type
_entity_poly.pdbx_seq_one_letter_code
_entity_poly.pdbx_strand_id
1 'polypeptide(L)' 'MSDGGQRYVIAAIEYVPRYAVAVTVPRHTAENVAEFLMRHVVLRFGPFRELLTDGAPELTGSVIEQLVVMLQAQ' A
#
# COMPACT_ATOMS: atom_id res chain seq x y z
N MET A 1 10.18 27.31 -0.90
CA MET A 1 10.49 26.02 -0.28
C MET A 1 10.00 24.96 -1.23
N SER A 2 10.88 24.29 -1.99
CA SER A 2 10.48 23.13 -2.78
C SER A 2 10.01 22.04 -1.82
N ASP A 3 8.93 21.32 -2.12
CA ASP A 3 8.39 20.25 -1.26
C ASP A 3 9.35 19.05 -1.07
N GLY A 4 10.54 19.16 -1.67
CA GLY A 4 11.63 18.20 -1.69
C GLY A 4 11.38 16.99 -2.59
N GLY A 5 10.36 17.04 -3.45
CA GLY A 5 10.12 16.11 -4.54
C GLY A 5 9.67 14.71 -4.10
N GLN A 6 9.46 13.86 -5.10
CA GLN A 6 9.13 12.45 -4.93
C GLN A 6 10.36 11.68 -4.45
N ARG A 7 10.43 11.40 -3.15
CA ARG A 7 11.62 10.80 -2.49
C ARG A 7 11.49 9.32 -2.17
N TYR A 8 10.27 8.78 -2.17
CA TYR A 8 10.00 7.42 -1.75
C TYR A 8 9.29 6.66 -2.85
N VAL A 9 9.50 5.34 -2.89
CA VAL A 9 8.79 4.42 -3.76
C VAL A 9 8.04 3.44 -2.86
N ILE A 10 6.74 3.29 -3.09
CA ILE A 10 5.95 2.21 -2.51
C ILE A 10 5.79 1.17 -3.60
N ALA A 11 6.09 -0.09 -3.29
CA ALA A 11 5.98 -1.20 -4.22
C ALA A 11 5.24 -2.37 -3.58
N ALA A 12 4.49 -3.10 -4.41
CA ALA A 12 3.86 -4.37 -4.05
C ALA A 12 3.96 -5.35 -5.19
N ILE A 13 4.00 -6.64 -4.85
CA ILE A 13 3.97 -7.73 -5.80
C ILE A 13 2.89 -8.73 -5.41
N GLU A 14 2.05 -9.11 -6.35
CA GLU A 14 1.13 -10.21 -6.14
C GLU A 14 1.90 -11.54 -6.14
N TYR A 15 1.66 -12.38 -5.14
CA TYR A 15 2.48 -13.55 -4.88
C TYR A 15 2.47 -14.60 -6.02
N VAL A 16 1.30 -14.86 -6.64
CA VAL A 16 1.14 -15.95 -7.61
C VAL A 16 1.55 -15.54 -9.03
N PRO A 17 0.89 -14.58 -9.70
CA PRO A 17 1.24 -14.18 -11.07
C PRO A 17 2.40 -13.18 -11.13
N ARG A 18 2.94 -12.75 -9.97
CA ARG A 18 4.07 -11.80 -9.89
C ARG A 18 3.78 -10.46 -10.53
N TYR A 19 2.52 -10.03 -10.49
CA TYR A 19 2.13 -8.70 -10.90
C TYR A 19 2.75 -7.66 -9.97
N ALA A 20 3.61 -6.80 -10.50
CA ALA A 20 4.35 -5.80 -9.74
C ALA A 20 3.82 -4.39 -10.00
N VAL A 21 3.62 -3.63 -8.93
CA VAL A 21 3.25 -2.22 -9.00
C VAL A 21 4.17 -1.39 -8.14
N ALA A 22 4.58 -0.24 -8.64
CA ALA A 22 5.34 0.74 -7.89
C ALA A 22 4.82 2.15 -8.18
N VAL A 23 4.77 3.00 -7.16
CA VAL A 23 4.44 4.42 -7.29
C VAL A 23 5.42 5.26 -6.49
N THR A 24 5.71 6.46 -6.98
CA THR A 24 6.53 7.44 -6.26
C THR A 24 5.66 8.34 -5.40
N VAL A 25 6.07 8.57 -4.16
CA VAL A 25 5.37 9.45 -3.21
C VAL A 25 6.35 10.42 -2.55
N PRO A 26 5.88 11.62 -2.13
CA PRO A 26 6.77 12.61 -1.54
C PRO A 26 7.07 12.30 -0.06
N ARG A 27 6.21 11.49 0.58
CA ARG A 27 6.30 11.07 1.99
C ARG A 27 5.86 9.60 2.13
N HIS A 28 6.47 8.83 3.02
CA HIS A 28 6.12 7.44 3.31
C HIS A 28 5.11 7.32 4.47
N THR A 29 3.94 7.94 4.37
CA THR A 29 2.92 7.86 5.44
C THR A 29 1.99 6.68 5.24
N ALA A 30 1.35 6.22 6.31
CA ALA A 30 0.39 5.11 6.26
C ALA A 30 -0.79 5.42 5.32
N GLU A 31 -1.22 6.69 5.24
CA GLU A 31 -2.26 7.13 4.31
C GLU A 31 -1.83 6.97 2.85
N ASN A 32 -0.58 7.32 2.52
CA ASN A 32 -0.05 7.15 1.17
C ASN A 32 0.07 5.66 0.80
N VAL A 33 0.43 4.81 1.76
CA VAL A 33 0.43 3.35 1.60
C VAL A 33 -0.98 2.81 1.39
N ALA A 34 -1.95 3.23 2.20
CA ALA A 34 -3.35 2.82 2.06
C ALA A 34 -3.95 3.26 0.72
N GLU A 35 -3.66 4.49 0.29
CA GLU A 35 -4.08 5.01 -1.02
C GLU A 35 -3.45 4.21 -2.16
N PHE A 36 -2.15 3.87 -2.05
CA PHE A 36 -1.47 3.00 -3.00
C PHE A 36 -2.16 1.63 -3.10
N LEU A 37 -2.36 0.95 -1.97
CA LEU A 37 -3.02 -0.36 -1.92
C LEU A 37 -4.41 -0.30 -2.54
N MET A 38 -5.22 0.71 -2.19
CA MET A 38 -6.57 0.81 -2.75
C MET A 38 -6.60 1.11 -4.24
N ARG A 39 -5.88 2.15 -4.70
CA ARG A 39 -5.97 2.61 -6.10
C ARG A 39 -5.23 1.72 -7.08
N HIS A 40 -4.10 1.17 -6.64
CA HIS A 40 -3.17 0.47 -7.53
C HIS A 40 -3.20 -1.04 -7.39
N VAL A 41 -3.76 -1.56 -6.28
CA VAL A 41 -3.92 -3.01 -6.08
C VAL A 41 -5.42 -3.36 -6.07
N VAL A 42 -6.18 -2.93 -5.06
CA VAL A 42 -7.54 -3.43 -4.80
C VAL A 42 -8.52 -3.08 -5.91
N LEU A 43 -8.61 -1.81 -6.31
CA LEU A 43 -9.57 -1.38 -7.35
C LEU A 43 -9.24 -1.93 -8.75
N ARG A 44 -8.05 -2.50 -8.95
CA ARG A 44 -7.60 -3.05 -10.24
C ARG A 44 -7.64 -4.58 -10.29
N PHE A 45 -7.24 -5.25 -9.22
CA PHE A 45 -7.06 -6.70 -9.17
C PHE A 45 -7.98 -7.39 -8.16
N GLY A 46 -8.74 -6.62 -7.38
CA GLY A 46 -9.56 -7.13 -6.28
C GLY A 46 -8.83 -7.13 -4.93
N PRO A 47 -9.56 -7.40 -3.84
CA PRO A 47 -8.97 -7.45 -2.49
C PRO A 47 -7.99 -8.61 -2.36
N PHE A 48 -6.93 -8.41 -1.58
CA PHE A 48 -5.97 -9.46 -1.25
C PHE A 48 -6.39 -10.22 0.01
N ARG A 49 -6.00 -11.50 0.11
CA ARG A 49 -6.26 -12.34 1.29
C ARG A 49 -5.33 -12.01 2.45
N GLU A 50 -4.05 -11.81 2.15
CA GLU A 50 -2.99 -11.54 3.11
C GLU A 50 -2.06 -10.46 2.55
N LEU A 51 -1.57 -9.59 3.45
CA LEU A 51 -0.56 -8.58 3.15
C LEU A 51 0.71 -8.91 3.91
N LEU A 52 1.80 -9.14 3.19
CA LEU A 52 3.13 -9.35 3.77
C LEU A 52 3.94 -8.06 3.61
N THR A 53 4.48 -7.55 4.72
CA THR A 53 5.26 -6.31 4.75
C THR A 53 6.60 -6.54 5.47
N ASP A 54 7.53 -5.59 5.33
CA ASP A 54 8.82 -5.60 6.05
C ASP A 54 8.71 -5.11 7.51
N GLY A 55 7.51 -4.78 7.95
CA GLY A 55 7.26 -4.30 9.31
C GLY A 55 7.39 -2.79 9.51
N ALA A 56 7.63 -1.99 8.46
CA ALA A 56 7.74 -0.53 8.62
C ALA A 56 6.47 0.07 9.27
N PRO A 57 6.58 1.12 10.10
CA PRO A 57 5.41 1.68 10.82
C PRO A 57 4.26 2.12 9.90
N GLU A 58 4.57 2.65 8.72
CA GLU A 58 3.59 3.02 7.69
C GLU A 58 2.90 1.82 7.03
N LEU A 59 3.43 0.61 7.20
CA LEU A 59 2.92 -0.65 6.67
C LEU A 59 2.25 -1.52 7.75
N THR A 60 2.43 -1.20 9.03
CA THR A 60 1.89 -1.98 10.18
C THR A 60 1.05 -1.14 11.14
N GLY A 61 0.83 0.14 10.85
CA GLY A 61 0.02 1.03 11.69
C GLY A 61 -1.49 0.78 11.60
N SER A 62 -2.24 1.40 12.51
CA SER A 62 -3.71 1.25 12.64
C SER A 62 -4.48 1.54 11.36
N VAL A 63 -4.00 2.45 10.51
CA VAL A 63 -4.60 2.77 9.20
C VAL A 63 -4.59 1.54 8.29
N ILE A 64 -3.48 0.78 8.26
CA ILE A 64 -3.36 -0.42 7.45
C ILE A 64 -4.19 -1.56 8.04
N GLU A 65 -4.18 -1.71 9.36
CA GLU A 65 -5.03 -2.69 10.05
C GLU A 65 -6.51 -2.46 9.74
N GLN A 66 -6.98 -1.22 9.84
CA GLN A 66 -8.36 -0.85 9.51
C GLN A 66 -8.69 -1.12 8.05
N LEU A 67 -7.77 -0.79 7.13
CA LEU A 67 -7.94 -1.08 5.71
C LEU A 67 -8.14 -2.58 5.47
N VAL A 68 -7.29 -3.43 6.07
CA VAL A 68 -7.39 -4.89 5.93
C VAL A 68 -8.73 -5.40 6.48
N VAL A 69 -9.17 -4.90 7.65
CA VAL A 69 -10.48 -5.24 8.22
C VAL A 69 -11.62 -4.88 7.28
N MET A 70 -11.58 -3.69 6.66
CA MET A 70 -12.60 -3.26 5.70
C MET A 70 -12.62 -4.11 4.43
N LEU A 71 -11.45 -4.55 3.94
CA LEU A 71 -11.33 -5.39 2.75
C LEU A 71 -11.78 -6.84 2.97
N GLN A 72 -11.77 -7.29 4.21
CA GLN A 72 -12.15 -8.65 4.61
C GLN A 72 -13.57 -8.74 5.20
N ALA A 73 -14.30 -7.63 5.26
CA ALA A 73 -15.68 -7.60 5.73
C ALA A 73 -16.56 -8.47 4.81
N GLN A 74 -17.28 -9.44 5.41
CA GLN A 74 -18.25 -10.31 4.72
C GLN A 74 -19.61 -9.65 4.56
#